data_AF-A0A024JYW7-F1
#
_entry.id   AF-A0A024JYW7-F1
#
_cell.length_a   1.000
_cell.length_b   1.000
_cell.length_c   1.000
_cell.angle_alpha   90.00
_cell.angle_beta   90.00
_cell.angle_gamma   90.00
#
_symmetry.space_group_name_H-M   'P 1'
#
loop_
_entity.id
_entity.type
_entity.pdbx_description
1 polymer ?
#
loop_
_entity_poly.entity_id
_entity_poly.type
_entity_poly.pdbx_seq_one_letter_code
_entity_poly.pdbx_strand_id
1 'polypeptide(L)'
;MTRIAPSAAFADVPTEDLGQGDRINLGVASIVSRLPAAAEALGALTAALRSCGSLSPRLLELVRLRIAFFNQCRSCIAVRYQSAIDDGLDEDAVCSLERPADADNLSDAERSALHFAELFATNHLAIDDTVYDELRQHFSEDQLVELGLHCAIALGVGRLSATWDVSDDLPESNGSSERLAPWNSASVVATG
;
A
#
# COMPACT_ATOMS: atom_id res chain seq x y z
N MET A 1 -16.06 -7.79 -11.47
CA MET A 1 -15.83 -7.23 -12.83
C MET A 1 -15.63 -5.76 -12.59
N THR A 2 -14.49 -5.20 -13.00
CA THR A 2 -14.10 -3.83 -12.66
C THR A 2 -15.19 -2.81 -13.03
N ARG A 3 -15.42 -1.84 -12.16
CA ARG A 3 -16.47 -0.81 -12.35
C ARG A 3 -16.06 0.26 -13.37
N ILE A 4 -14.77 0.40 -13.64
CA ILE A 4 -14.23 1.32 -14.65
C ILE A 4 -13.37 0.49 -15.60
N ALA A 5 -13.67 0.56 -16.89
CA ALA A 5 -12.89 -0.11 -17.92
C ALA A 5 -11.48 0.52 -18.06
N PRO A 6 -10.42 -0.28 -18.26
CA PRO A 6 -9.07 0.21 -18.55
C PRO A 6 -9.02 1.26 -19.68
N SER A 7 -7.96 2.07 -19.68
CA SER A 7 -7.65 2.96 -20.81
C SER A 7 -7.31 2.16 -22.07
N ALA A 8 -7.67 2.70 -23.25
CA ALA A 8 -7.35 2.06 -24.53
C ALA A 8 -5.84 1.89 -24.74
N ALA A 9 -5.02 2.79 -24.15
CA ALA A 9 -3.56 2.69 -24.20
C ALA A 9 -3.00 1.43 -23.51
N PHE A 10 -3.80 0.77 -22.66
CA PHE A 10 -3.42 -0.44 -21.92
C PHE A 10 -4.07 -1.71 -22.49
N ALA A 11 -4.93 -1.60 -23.51
CA ALA A 11 -5.63 -2.76 -24.08
C ALA A 11 -4.69 -3.74 -24.78
N ASP A 12 -3.58 -3.24 -25.33
CA ASP A 12 -2.61 -4.01 -26.11
C ASP A 12 -1.25 -4.18 -25.39
N VAL A 13 -1.17 -3.84 -24.10
CA VAL A 13 0.07 -4.02 -23.33
C VAL A 13 0.28 -5.51 -23.10
N PRO A 14 1.38 -6.12 -23.60
CA PRO A 14 1.65 -7.53 -23.36
C PRO A 14 1.86 -7.78 -21.86
N THR A 15 1.10 -8.71 -21.29
CA THR A 15 1.20 -9.08 -19.87
C THR A 15 1.81 -10.46 -19.64
N GLU A 16 2.15 -11.18 -20.71
CA GLU A 16 2.63 -12.57 -20.68
C GLU A 16 3.95 -12.72 -19.91
N ASP A 17 4.83 -11.73 -20.02
CA ASP A 17 6.13 -11.70 -19.34
C ASP A 17 6.07 -11.05 -17.93
N LEU A 18 4.92 -10.51 -17.53
CA LEU A 18 4.77 -9.84 -16.24
C LEU A 18 4.47 -10.85 -15.13
N GLY A 19 5.12 -10.68 -13.97
CA GLY A 19 4.75 -11.40 -12.75
C GLY A 19 3.33 -11.08 -12.30
N GLN A 20 2.71 -11.98 -11.52
CA GLN A 20 1.32 -11.80 -11.08
C GLN A 20 1.11 -10.49 -10.29
N GLY A 21 2.04 -10.13 -9.40
CA GLY A 21 1.95 -8.86 -8.66
C GLY A 21 2.02 -7.62 -9.58
N ASP A 22 2.82 -7.67 -10.63
CA ASP A 22 2.92 -6.57 -11.60
C ASP A 22 1.64 -6.44 -12.43
N ARG A 23 0.99 -7.55 -12.80
CA ARG A 23 -0.33 -7.52 -13.46
C ARG A 23 -1.41 -6.94 -12.57
N ILE A 24 -1.41 -7.26 -11.27
CA ILE A 24 -2.33 -6.66 -10.30
C ILE A 24 -2.12 -5.13 -10.25
N ASN A 25 -0.87 -4.67 -10.16
CA ASN A 25 -0.55 -3.23 -10.16
C ASN A 25 -0.95 -2.55 -11.49
N LEU A 26 -0.77 -3.24 -12.62
CA LEU A 26 -1.19 -2.78 -13.94
C LEU A 26 -2.69 -2.52 -14.01
N GLY A 27 -3.51 -3.34 -13.34
CA GLY A 27 -4.96 -3.15 -13.27
C GLY A 27 -5.36 -1.75 -12.79
N VAL A 28 -4.77 -1.29 -11.68
CA VAL A 28 -5.02 0.07 -11.15
C VAL A 28 -4.47 1.15 -12.08
N ALA A 29 -3.23 0.98 -12.55
CA ALA A 29 -2.57 1.95 -13.42
C ALA A 29 -3.33 2.15 -14.75
N SER A 30 -3.88 1.06 -15.30
CA SER A 30 -4.65 1.09 -16.54
C SER A 30 -5.94 1.92 -16.44
N ILE A 31 -6.60 1.90 -15.27
CA ILE A 31 -7.81 2.68 -15.00
C ILE A 31 -7.47 4.16 -14.81
N VAL A 32 -6.44 4.47 -14.02
CA VAL A 32 -6.02 5.87 -13.79
C VAL A 32 -5.56 6.52 -15.10
N SER A 33 -4.96 5.75 -16.00
CA SER A 33 -4.51 6.20 -17.34
C SER A 33 -5.63 6.57 -18.31
N ARG A 34 -6.90 6.49 -17.90
CA ARG A 34 -8.00 7.17 -18.60
C ARG A 34 -7.88 8.70 -18.52
N LEU A 35 -7.17 9.20 -17.50
CA LEU A 35 -6.79 10.61 -17.35
C LEU A 35 -5.25 10.70 -17.38
N PRO A 36 -4.62 10.69 -18.56
CA PRO A 36 -3.18 10.47 -18.70
C PRO A 36 -2.32 11.52 -17.97
N ALA A 37 -2.69 12.81 -18.03
CA ALA A 37 -1.96 13.85 -17.31
C ALA A 37 -2.03 13.68 -15.78
N ALA A 38 -3.15 13.17 -15.25
CA ALA A 38 -3.27 12.88 -13.83
C ALA A 38 -2.48 11.62 -13.44
N ALA A 39 -2.49 10.60 -14.30
CA ALA A 39 -1.68 9.39 -14.12
C ALA A 39 -0.18 9.70 -14.09
N GLU A 40 0.28 10.55 -15.00
CA GLU A 40 1.67 11.03 -15.07
C GLU A 40 2.05 11.79 -13.79
N ALA A 41 1.21 12.72 -13.34
CA ALA A 41 1.46 13.49 -12.12
C ALA A 41 1.51 12.60 -10.87
N LEU A 42 0.60 11.62 -10.77
CA LEU A 42 0.61 10.65 -9.67
C LEU A 42 1.88 9.78 -9.71
N GLY A 43 2.26 9.29 -10.89
CA GLY A 43 3.48 8.53 -11.09
C GLY A 43 4.74 9.33 -10.74
N ALA A 44 4.79 10.61 -11.11
CA ALA A 44 5.89 11.51 -10.78
C ALA A 44 6.01 11.75 -9.27
N LEU A 45 4.89 11.92 -8.56
CA LEU A 45 4.88 12.04 -7.10
C LEU A 45 5.40 10.75 -6.43
N THR A 46 4.90 9.58 -6.85
CA THR A 46 5.36 8.30 -6.30
C THR A 46 6.83 8.02 -6.63
N ALA A 47 7.31 8.44 -7.80
CA ALA A 47 8.73 8.34 -8.16
C ALA A 47 9.60 9.26 -7.30
N ALA A 48 9.16 10.49 -7.07
CA ALA A 48 9.87 11.46 -6.21
C ALA A 48 9.99 10.95 -4.77
N LEU A 49 8.92 10.39 -4.21
CA LEU A 49 8.97 9.77 -2.87
C LEU A 49 9.96 8.61 -2.83
N ARG A 50 9.99 7.74 -3.85
CA ARG A 50 10.97 6.63 -3.92
C ARG A 50 12.42 7.10 -4.08
N SER A 51 12.66 8.17 -4.84
CA SER A 51 14.02 8.63 -5.14
C SER A 51 14.62 9.57 -4.09
N CYS A 52 13.77 10.37 -3.43
CA CYS A 52 14.20 11.39 -2.48
C CYS A 52 13.84 11.05 -1.04
N GLY A 53 12.95 10.08 -0.84
CA GLY A 53 12.61 9.57 0.47
C GLY A 53 13.78 8.86 1.15
N SER A 54 13.68 8.77 2.47
CA SER A 54 14.67 8.15 3.35
C SER A 54 14.06 7.08 4.26
N LEU A 55 12.74 6.88 4.22
CA LEU A 55 12.10 5.79 4.93
C LEU A 55 12.41 4.46 4.26
N SER A 56 12.54 3.42 5.09
CA SER A 56 12.90 2.10 4.59
C SER A 56 11.76 1.49 3.74
N PRO A 57 12.07 0.77 2.64
CA PRO A 57 11.06 0.07 1.87
C PRO A 57 10.18 -0.87 2.71
N ARG A 58 10.76 -1.56 3.70
CA ARG A 58 10.02 -2.40 4.64
C ARG A 58 8.98 -1.60 5.43
N LEU A 59 9.36 -0.47 6.02
CA LEU A 59 8.45 0.40 6.78
C LEU A 59 7.29 0.89 5.92
N LEU A 60 7.60 1.40 4.72
CA LEU A 60 6.59 1.89 3.78
C LEU A 60 5.61 0.77 3.39
N GLU A 61 6.10 -0.45 3.22
CA GLU A 61 5.26 -1.59 2.87
C GLU A 61 4.35 -2.04 4.02
N LEU A 62 4.86 -2.09 5.25
CA LEU A 62 4.06 -2.38 6.45
C LEU A 62 2.91 -1.37 6.60
N VAL A 63 3.22 -0.08 6.45
CA VAL A 63 2.23 1.02 6.47
C VAL A 63 1.20 0.86 5.36
N ARG A 64 1.64 0.56 4.13
CA ARG A 64 0.75 0.36 2.98
C ARG A 64 -0.20 -0.82 3.22
N LEU A 65 0.30 -1.94 3.72
CA LEU A 65 -0.49 -3.14 4.02
C LEU A 65 -1.52 -2.89 5.13
N ARG A 66 -1.14 -2.15 6.19
CA ARG A 66 -2.07 -1.76 7.26
C ARG A 66 -3.20 -0.87 6.73
N ILE A 67 -2.88 0.12 5.90
CA ILE A 67 -3.89 0.96 5.24
C ILE A 67 -4.75 0.14 4.27
N ALA A 68 -4.15 -0.78 3.51
CA ALA A 68 -4.86 -1.65 2.57
C ALA A 68 -5.93 -2.51 3.26
N PHE A 69 -5.64 -3.00 4.47
CA PHE A 69 -6.64 -3.68 5.32
C PHE A 69 -7.82 -2.77 5.64
N PHE A 70 -7.62 -1.55 6.13
CA PHE A 70 -8.74 -0.64 6.43
C PHE A 70 -9.51 -0.20 5.19
N ASN A 71 -8.84 -0.09 4.05
CA ASN A 71 -9.47 0.19 2.77
C ASN A 71 -10.23 -1.00 2.18
N GLN A 72 -9.94 -2.22 2.66
CA GLN A 72 -10.37 -3.47 2.02
C GLN A 72 -10.01 -3.49 0.52
N CYS A 73 -8.84 -2.93 0.18
CA CYS A 73 -8.31 -2.96 -1.19
C CYS A 73 -7.68 -4.33 -1.46
N ARG A 74 -8.43 -5.25 -2.06
CA ARG A 74 -7.99 -6.65 -2.28
C ARG A 74 -6.69 -6.76 -3.09
N SER A 75 -6.56 -5.98 -4.16
CA SER A 75 -5.33 -5.90 -4.97
C SER A 75 -4.14 -5.40 -4.16
N CYS A 76 -4.35 -4.35 -3.36
CA CYS A 76 -3.32 -3.84 -2.46
C CYS A 76 -2.91 -4.89 -1.41
N ILE A 77 -3.88 -5.63 -0.84
CA ILE A 77 -3.61 -6.66 0.19
C ILE A 77 -2.79 -7.82 -0.37
N ALA A 78 -3.05 -8.22 -1.63
CA ALA A 78 -2.41 -9.37 -2.25
C ALA A 78 -0.94 -9.13 -2.65
N VAL A 79 -0.48 -7.90 -2.79
CA VAL A 79 0.88 -7.60 -3.28
C VAL A 79 1.88 -7.46 -2.14
N ARG A 80 3.12 -7.93 -2.36
CA ARG A 80 4.35 -7.57 -1.65
C ARG A 80 5.34 -6.98 -2.65
N TYR A 81 5.96 -5.85 -2.32
CA TYR A 81 7.01 -5.29 -3.18
C TYR A 81 8.37 -5.94 -2.92
N GLN A 82 9.09 -6.29 -3.99
CA GLN A 82 10.41 -6.91 -3.90
C GLN A 82 11.39 -6.04 -3.10
N SER A 83 11.34 -4.72 -3.25
CA SER A 83 12.18 -3.78 -2.49
C SER A 83 12.00 -3.91 -0.97
N ALA A 84 10.79 -4.22 -0.50
CA ALA A 84 10.52 -4.43 0.92
C ALA A 84 11.02 -5.79 1.40
N ILE A 85 10.88 -6.83 0.57
CA ILE A 85 11.44 -8.17 0.84
C ILE A 85 12.96 -8.11 0.93
N ASP A 86 13.60 -7.39 0.01
CA ASP A 86 15.06 -7.16 0.02
C ASP A 86 15.51 -6.37 1.26
N ASP A 87 14.62 -5.52 1.80
CA ASP A 87 14.78 -4.78 3.07
C ASP A 87 14.29 -5.60 4.30
N GLY A 88 14.19 -6.92 4.16
CA GLY A 88 13.92 -7.85 5.25
C GLY A 88 12.45 -8.02 5.63
N LEU A 89 11.49 -7.60 4.81
CA LEU A 89 10.08 -7.95 4.99
C LEU A 89 9.87 -9.45 4.81
N ASP A 90 9.22 -10.08 5.78
CA ASP A 90 8.75 -11.47 5.73
C ASP A 90 7.26 -11.53 6.11
N GLU A 91 6.64 -12.69 5.89
CA GLU A 91 5.22 -12.86 6.23
C GLU A 91 4.96 -12.93 7.74
N ASP A 92 5.99 -13.19 8.57
CA ASP A 92 5.88 -13.08 10.04
C ASP A 92 5.65 -11.61 10.46
N ALA A 93 6.35 -10.65 9.85
CA ALA A 93 6.11 -9.23 10.05
C ALA A 93 4.73 -8.79 9.53
N VAL A 94 4.28 -9.37 8.41
CA VAL A 94 2.92 -9.13 7.91
C VAL A 94 1.87 -9.69 8.85
N CYS A 95 2.09 -10.86 9.45
CA CYS A 95 1.21 -11.46 10.45
C CYS A 95 1.05 -10.55 11.68
N SER A 96 2.14 -9.94 12.13
CA SER A 96 2.15 -8.95 13.21
C SER A 96 1.29 -7.72 12.96
N LEU A 97 0.92 -7.44 11.69
CA LEU A 97 0.01 -6.34 11.38
C LEU A 97 -1.40 -6.56 11.92
N GLU A 98 -1.80 -7.75 12.37
CA GLU A 98 -3.08 -7.95 13.06
C GLU A 98 -3.16 -7.10 14.34
N ARG A 99 -2.08 -7.12 15.14
CA ARG A 99 -1.93 -6.40 16.41
C ARG A 99 -0.52 -5.82 16.54
N PRO A 100 -0.21 -4.71 15.82
CA PRO A 100 1.15 -4.18 15.75
C PRO A 100 1.76 -3.81 17.11
N ALA A 101 0.92 -3.35 18.05
CA ALA A 101 1.36 -2.92 19.37
C ALA A 101 1.99 -4.06 20.21
N ASP A 102 1.59 -5.30 19.96
CA ASP A 102 2.00 -6.47 20.75
C ASP A 102 3.15 -7.26 20.07
N ALA A 103 3.64 -6.78 18.92
CA ALA A 103 4.56 -7.54 18.07
C ALA A 103 6.03 -7.27 18.38
N ASP A 104 6.75 -8.30 18.82
CA ASP A 104 8.18 -8.22 19.16
C ASP A 104 9.11 -8.09 17.94
N ASN A 105 8.64 -8.49 16.75
CA ASN A 105 9.38 -8.40 15.48
C ASN A 105 9.18 -7.07 14.74
N LEU A 106 8.52 -6.10 15.37
CA LEU A 106 8.44 -4.73 14.90
C LEU A 106 9.30 -3.83 15.81
N SER A 107 9.91 -2.81 15.24
CA SER A 107 10.60 -1.74 15.97
C SER A 107 9.61 -0.73 16.55
N ASP A 108 10.07 0.09 17.50
CA ASP A 108 9.25 1.19 18.04
C ASP A 108 8.85 2.19 16.94
N ALA A 109 9.76 2.46 16.00
CA ALA A 109 9.49 3.30 14.84
C ALA A 109 8.39 2.73 13.95
N GLU A 110 8.44 1.43 13.63
CA GLU A 110 7.39 0.76 12.84
C GLU A 110 6.05 0.77 13.58
N ARG A 111 6.03 0.49 14.90
CA ARG A 111 4.80 0.56 15.71
C ARG A 111 4.19 1.96 15.72
N SER A 112 5.00 3.00 15.90
CA SER A 112 4.55 4.38 15.90
C SER A 112 3.96 4.79 14.53
N ALA A 113 4.65 4.46 13.43
CA ALA A 113 4.16 4.72 12.08
C ALA A 113 2.87 3.95 11.75
N LEU A 114 2.74 2.69 12.20
CA LEU A 114 1.53 1.88 12.04
C LEU A 114 0.35 2.43 12.83
N HIS A 115 0.59 2.95 14.04
CA HIS A 115 -0.43 3.62 14.83
C HIS A 115 -0.95 4.87 14.12
N PHE A 116 -0.04 5.72 13.62
CA PHE A 116 -0.40 6.88 12.80
C PHE A 116 -1.19 6.47 11.54
N ALA A 117 -0.72 5.48 10.80
CA ALA A 117 -1.36 5.02 9.57
C ALA A 117 -2.78 4.47 9.80
N GLU A 118 -3.00 3.78 10.91
CA GLU A 118 -4.32 3.30 11.34
C GLU A 118 -5.26 4.44 11.68
N LEU A 119 -4.82 5.39 12.51
CA LEU A 119 -5.60 6.60 12.81
C LEU A 119 -5.90 7.38 11.53
N PHE A 120 -4.92 7.56 10.65
CA PHE A 120 -5.09 8.26 9.39
C PHE A 120 -6.16 7.60 8.51
N ALA A 121 -6.20 6.26 8.50
CA ALA A 121 -7.20 5.50 7.74
C ALA A 121 -8.60 5.48 8.38
N THR A 122 -8.69 5.54 9.72
CA THR A 122 -9.94 5.27 10.46
C THR A 122 -10.54 6.49 11.16
N ASN A 123 -9.70 7.35 11.76
CA ASN A 123 -10.10 8.51 12.53
C ASN A 123 -8.98 9.58 12.57
N HIS A 124 -8.69 10.20 11.44
CA HIS A 124 -7.62 11.22 11.33
C HIS A 124 -7.81 12.43 12.25
N LEU A 125 -9.03 12.68 12.76
CA LEU A 125 -9.31 13.75 13.72
C LEU A 125 -8.78 13.45 15.14
N ALA A 126 -8.43 12.19 15.43
CA ALA A 126 -7.78 11.79 16.67
C ALA A 126 -6.25 11.91 16.61
N ILE A 127 -5.68 12.32 15.48
CA ILE A 127 -4.24 12.61 15.36
C ILE A 127 -4.01 14.00 15.94
N ASP A 128 -3.50 14.04 17.16
CA ASP A 128 -3.17 15.26 17.88
C ASP A 128 -1.64 15.41 18.05
N ASP A 129 -1.23 16.42 18.83
CA ASP A 129 0.19 16.69 19.11
C ASP A 129 0.89 15.51 19.79
N THR A 130 0.17 14.68 20.57
CA THR A 130 0.74 13.51 21.24
C THR A 130 1.18 12.47 20.22
N VAL A 131 0.37 12.21 19.19
CA VAL A 131 0.73 11.27 18.10
C VAL A 131 1.96 11.77 17.34
N TYR A 132 2.05 13.06 17.06
CA TYR A 132 3.22 13.64 16.39
C TYR A 132 4.47 13.66 17.28
N ASP A 133 4.32 13.89 18.58
CA ASP A 133 5.42 13.85 19.54
C ASP A 133 5.99 12.45 19.69
N GLU A 134 5.17 11.40 19.61
CA GLU A 134 5.63 10.01 19.53
C GLU A 134 6.40 9.75 18.24
N LEU A 135 5.86 10.15 17.08
CA LEU A 135 6.54 9.98 15.79
C LEU A 135 7.90 10.68 15.76
N ARG A 136 8.01 11.88 16.35
CA ARG A 136 9.28 12.66 16.42
C ARG A 136 10.38 11.98 17.23
N GLN A 137 10.06 10.97 18.05
CA GLN A 137 11.09 10.17 18.72
C GLN A 137 11.86 9.28 17.73
N HIS A 138 11.30 9.04 16.54
CA HIS A 138 11.81 8.08 15.57
C HIS A 138 12.10 8.69 14.18
N PHE A 139 11.40 9.77 13.81
CA PHE A 139 11.43 10.33 12.46
C PHE A 139 11.83 11.82 12.46
N SER A 140 12.59 12.22 11.43
CA SER A 140 12.84 13.64 11.14
C SER A 140 11.61 14.33 10.54
N GLU A 141 11.55 15.66 10.55
CA GLU A 141 10.44 16.40 9.93
C GLU A 141 10.25 16.05 8.44
N ASP A 142 11.35 15.85 7.69
CA ASP A 142 11.29 15.42 6.29
C ASP A 142 10.67 14.00 6.16
N GLN A 143 11.03 13.09 7.06
CA GLN A 143 10.46 11.74 7.13
C GLN A 143 8.99 11.73 7.54
N LEU A 144 8.55 12.67 8.39
CA LEU A 144 7.13 12.82 8.73
C LEU A 144 6.30 13.26 7.52
N VAL A 145 6.83 14.16 6.69
CA VAL A 145 6.19 14.55 5.42
C VAL A 145 6.14 13.37 4.45
N GLU A 146 7.23 12.63 4.31
CA GLU A 146 7.30 11.41 3.49
C GLU A 146 6.28 10.36 3.92
N LEU A 147 6.22 10.03 5.22
CA LEU A 147 5.26 9.09 5.81
C LEU A 147 3.82 9.53 5.55
N GLY A 148 3.52 10.81 5.77
CA GLY A 148 2.19 11.37 5.56
C GLY A 148 1.74 11.31 4.09
N LEU A 149 2.64 11.67 3.16
CA LEU A 149 2.36 11.59 1.72
C LEU A 149 2.17 10.13 1.25
N HIS A 150 2.99 9.20 1.74
CA HIS A 150 2.82 7.78 1.47
C HIS A 150 1.48 7.26 1.98
N CYS A 151 1.09 7.63 3.20
CA CYS A 151 -0.22 7.31 3.76
C CYS A 151 -1.36 7.90 2.93
N ALA A 152 -1.25 9.15 2.49
CA ALA A 152 -2.26 9.81 1.66
C ALA A 152 -2.47 9.09 0.32
N ILE A 153 -1.40 8.68 -0.35
CA ILE A 153 -1.46 7.92 -1.61
C ILE A 153 -2.07 6.54 -1.37
N ALA A 154 -1.55 5.79 -0.38
CA ALA A 154 -2.04 4.46 -0.04
C ALA A 154 -3.54 4.48 0.34
N LEU A 155 -3.96 5.49 1.10
CA LEU A 155 -5.35 5.68 1.50
C LEU A 155 -6.23 6.02 0.31
N GLY A 156 -5.89 7.09 -0.43
CA GLY A 156 -6.71 7.63 -1.52
C GLY A 156 -6.83 6.64 -2.68
N VAL A 157 -5.69 6.19 -3.21
CA VAL A 157 -5.66 5.23 -4.32
C VAL A 157 -6.21 3.88 -3.89
N GLY A 158 -5.91 3.40 -2.68
CA GLY A 158 -6.43 2.14 -2.17
C GLY A 158 -7.96 2.15 -2.06
N ARG A 159 -8.57 3.23 -1.56
CA ARG A 159 -10.05 3.37 -1.53
C ARG A 159 -10.63 3.40 -2.93
N LEU A 160 -10.01 4.14 -3.85
CA LEU A 160 -10.46 4.18 -5.23
C LEU A 160 -10.43 2.78 -5.85
N SER A 161 -9.31 2.06 -5.76
CA SER A 161 -9.17 0.69 -6.25
C SER A 161 -10.20 -0.28 -5.66
N ALA A 162 -10.49 -0.17 -4.36
CA ALA A 162 -11.55 -0.94 -3.72
C ALA A 162 -12.94 -0.58 -4.31
N THR A 163 -13.22 0.72 -4.48
CA THR A 163 -14.49 1.18 -5.09
C THR A 163 -14.58 0.91 -6.59
N TRP A 164 -13.48 0.64 -7.28
CA TRP A 164 -13.48 0.25 -8.68
C TRP A 164 -13.55 -1.26 -8.87
N ASP A 165 -13.56 -2.05 -7.79
CA ASP A 165 -13.57 -3.51 -7.84
C ASP A 165 -12.39 -4.06 -8.67
N VAL A 166 -11.19 -3.50 -8.47
CA VAL A 166 -9.96 -3.97 -9.14
C VAL A 166 -9.55 -5.31 -8.54
N SER A 167 -10.13 -6.37 -9.09
CA SER A 167 -9.99 -7.75 -8.61
C SER A 167 -9.38 -8.70 -9.65
N ASP A 168 -8.96 -8.17 -10.79
CA ASP A 168 -8.33 -8.96 -11.85
C ASP A 168 -6.95 -9.44 -11.36
N ASP A 169 -6.56 -10.66 -11.77
CA ASP A 169 -5.29 -11.32 -11.41
C ASP A 169 -5.05 -11.58 -9.91
N LEU A 170 -6.06 -11.39 -9.04
CA LEU A 170 -5.94 -11.75 -7.62
C LEU A 170 -5.66 -13.26 -7.44
N PRO A 171 -4.92 -13.66 -6.39
CA PRO A 171 -4.81 -15.05 -5.98
C PRO A 171 -6.20 -15.68 -5.75
N GLU A 172 -6.40 -16.93 -6.20
CA GLU A 172 -7.72 -17.60 -6.17
C GLU A 172 -8.34 -17.67 -4.75
N SER A 173 -7.49 -17.81 -3.73
CA SER A 173 -7.91 -17.88 -2.32
C SER A 173 -8.44 -16.55 -1.76
N ASN A 174 -8.25 -15.43 -2.46
CA ASN A 174 -8.63 -14.09 -2.00
C ASN A 174 -10.06 -13.69 -2.44
N GLY A 175 -10.94 -14.68 -2.64
CA GLY A 175 -12.33 -14.56 -3.11
C GLY A 175 -13.35 -13.92 -2.14
N SER A 176 -14.59 -13.73 -2.61
CA SER A 176 -15.47 -12.58 -2.29
C SER A 176 -16.37 -12.63 -1.03
N SER A 177 -16.04 -13.33 0.06
CA SER A 177 -17.02 -13.51 1.17
C SER A 177 -16.65 -12.97 2.56
N GLU A 178 -15.39 -12.64 2.85
CA GLU A 178 -15.00 -12.10 4.17
C GLU A 178 -14.13 -10.83 4.05
N ARG A 179 -13.97 -10.11 5.17
CA ARG A 179 -12.95 -9.07 5.29
C ARG A 179 -11.59 -9.71 5.06
N LEU A 180 -10.91 -9.27 4.01
CA LEU A 180 -9.58 -9.76 3.68
C LEU A 180 -8.54 -9.01 4.51
N ALA A 181 -7.52 -9.71 4.99
CA ALA A 181 -6.39 -9.10 5.67
C ALA A 181 -5.05 -9.60 5.11
N PRO A 182 -4.00 -8.77 5.12
CA PRO A 182 -2.66 -9.17 4.66
C PRO A 182 -2.14 -10.45 5.31
N TRP A 183 -2.43 -10.64 6.60
CA TRP A 183 -1.97 -11.75 7.44
C TRP A 183 -2.79 -13.05 7.30
N ASN A 184 -3.88 -13.05 6.54
CA ASN A 184 -4.72 -14.24 6.34
C ASN A 184 -5.06 -14.48 4.86
N SER A 185 -4.28 -13.89 3.95
CA SER A 185 -4.52 -13.94 2.51
C SER A 185 -3.27 -14.43 1.77
N ALA A 186 -3.46 -15.00 0.59
CA ALA A 186 -2.33 -15.32 -0.27
C ALA A 186 -1.69 -14.03 -0.79
N SER A 187 -0.37 -13.99 -0.81
CA SER A 187 0.42 -12.87 -1.32
C SER A 187 1.17 -13.25 -2.60
N VAL A 188 1.48 -12.24 -3.41
CA VAL A 188 2.28 -12.35 -4.63
C VAL A 188 3.31 -11.23 -4.65
N VAL A 189 4.46 -11.49 -5.24
CA VAL A 189 5.53 -10.49 -5.36
C VAL A 189 5.32 -9.63 -6.61
N ALA A 190 5.50 -8.33 -6.44
CA ALA A 190 5.62 -7.35 -7.52
C ALA A 190 7.04 -6.77 -7.54
N THR A 191 7.53 -6.49 -8.74
CA THR A 191 8.93 -6.09 -8.99
C THR A 191 9.19 -4.61 -8.66
N GLY A 192 8.15 -3.87 -8.26
CA GLY A 192 8.07 -2.40 -8.28
C GLY A 192 9.15 -1.62 -7.55
#